data_AF-A0A8Q3SI44-F1
#
_entry.id   AF-A0A8Q3SI44-F1
#
_cell.length_a   1.000
_cell.length_b   1.000
_cell.length_c   1.000
_cell.angle_alpha   90.00
_cell.angle_beta   90.00
_cell.angle_gamma   90.00
#
_symmetry.space_group_name_H-M   'P 1'
#
loop_
_entity.id
_entity.type
_entity.pdbx_description
1 polymer ?
#
loop_
_entity_poly.entity_id
_entity_poly.type
_entity_poly.pdbx_seq_one_letter_code
_entity_poly.pdbx_strand_id
1 'polypeptide(L)'
;LFSTIPELINYHQHNSAGLISRLKYPVSQQNKNAPSTAGLGYGSWEIDPKDLTFLKELGTGQFGVVKYGKWRGQYDVAIKMIKEGSMSEDEFIEEAKVMM
;
A
#
# COMPACT_ATOMS: atom_id res chain seq x y z
N LEU A 1 21.06 -7.90 -32.44
CA LEU A 1 20.23 -6.92 -31.69
C LEU A 1 19.09 -7.70 -31.05
N PHE A 2 18.74 -7.45 -29.79
CA PHE A 2 17.63 -8.16 -29.10
C PHE A 2 16.31 -7.42 -29.33
N SER A 3 15.19 -8.14 -29.40
CA SER A 3 13.87 -7.55 -29.67
C SER A 3 13.11 -7.19 -28.40
N THR A 4 13.45 -7.83 -27.27
CA THR A 4 12.84 -7.55 -25.96
C THR A 4 13.87 -7.59 -24.81
N ILE A 5 13.52 -6.99 -23.67
CA ILE A 5 14.33 -7.05 -22.44
C ILE A 5 14.51 -8.50 -21.95
N PRO A 6 13.47 -9.37 -21.90
CA PRO A 6 13.64 -10.77 -21.52
C PRO A 6 14.65 -11.54 -22.38
N GLU A 7 14.69 -11.30 -23.70
CA GLU A 7 15.66 -11.94 -24.59
C GLU A 7 17.10 -11.54 -24.28
N LEU A 8 17.33 -10.24 -24.01
CA LEU A 8 18.63 -9.73 -23.59
C LEU A 8 19.09 -10.38 -22.29
N ILE A 9 18.18 -10.48 -21.30
CA ILE A 9 18.46 -11.12 -20.00
C ILE A 9 18.82 -12.60 -20.22
N ASN A 10 18.01 -13.34 -20.97
CA ASN A 10 18.22 -14.77 -21.24
C ASN A 10 19.57 -15.02 -21.92
N TYR A 11 19.96 -14.20 -22.91
CA TYR A 11 21.27 -14.33 -23.54
C TYR A 11 22.41 -14.13 -22.54
N HIS A 12 22.34 -13.09 -21.71
CA HIS A 12 23.39 -12.77 -20.74
C HIS A 12 23.39 -13.67 -19.50
N GLN A 13 22.36 -14.49 -19.31
CA GLN A 13 22.37 -15.60 -18.36
C GLN A 13 23.21 -16.79 -18.80
N HIS A 14 23.51 -16.90 -20.11
CA HIS A 14 24.32 -17.98 -20.69
C HIS A 14 25.72 -17.51 -21.09
N ASN A 15 25.86 -16.25 -21.53
CA ASN A 15 27.11 -15.67 -22.02
C ASN A 15 27.36 -14.28 -21.38
N SER A 16 28.56 -14.01 -20.84
CA SER A 16 28.84 -12.65 -20.32
C SER A 16 28.99 -11.61 -21.43
N ALA A 17 29.50 -11.99 -22.60
CA ALA A 17 29.54 -11.18 -23.82
C ALA A 17 30.02 -9.71 -23.63
N GLY A 18 31.03 -9.50 -22.80
CA GLY A 18 31.58 -8.17 -22.49
C GLY A 18 31.09 -7.56 -21.16
N LEU A 19 30.12 -8.17 -20.48
CA LEU A 19 29.80 -7.87 -19.08
C LEU A 19 30.86 -8.42 -18.13
N ILE A 20 30.97 -7.80 -16.95
CA ILE A 20 31.88 -8.23 -15.86
C ILE A 20 31.70 -9.71 -15.52
N SER A 21 30.45 -10.19 -15.51
CA SER A 21 30.13 -11.61 -15.34
C SER A 21 28.79 -11.96 -15.97
N ARG A 22 28.53 -13.26 -16.09
CA ARG A 22 27.23 -13.80 -16.51
C ARG A 22 26.16 -13.50 -15.47
N LEU A 23 24.94 -13.19 -15.91
CA LEU A 23 23.79 -13.05 -15.02
C LEU A 23 23.45 -14.42 -14.41
N LYS A 24 23.54 -14.55 -13.09
CA LYS A 24 23.30 -15.83 -12.38
C LYS A 24 22.12 -15.77 -11.42
N TYR A 25 22.07 -14.74 -10.59
CA TYR A 25 21.13 -14.65 -9.49
C TYR A 25 20.30 -13.37 -9.63
N PRO A 26 19.02 -13.47 -10.03
CA PRO A 26 18.13 -12.32 -9.93
C PRO A 26 17.97 -11.96 -8.44
N VAL A 27 17.99 -10.66 -8.15
CA VAL A 27 17.85 -10.19 -6.76
C VAL A 27 16.46 -10.56 -6.25
N SER A 28 16.41 -11.30 -5.13
CA SER A 28 15.16 -11.58 -4.43
C SER A 28 14.74 -10.34 -3.63
N GLN A 29 13.55 -9.82 -3.89
CA GLN A 29 12.88 -8.92 -2.95
C GLN A 29 12.26 -9.78 -1.84
N GLN A 30 12.80 -9.68 -0.63
CA GLN A 30 12.35 -10.46 0.53
C GLN A 30 10.88 -10.18 0.89
N ASN A 31 10.36 -9.00 0.55
CA ASN A 31 8.97 -8.60 0.75
C ASN A 31 8.33 -8.25 -0.60
N LYS A 32 7.84 -9.27 -1.32
CA LYS A 32 6.92 -9.06 -2.44
C LYS A 32 5.53 -8.75 -1.88
N ASN A 33 5.38 -7.56 -1.32
CA ASN A 33 4.07 -7.08 -0.89
C ASN A 33 3.31 -6.65 -2.15
N ALA A 34 2.06 -7.09 -2.27
CA ALA A 34 1.18 -6.55 -3.31
C ALA A 34 1.10 -5.03 -3.13
N PRO A 35 1.05 -4.26 -4.24
CA PRO A 35 0.85 -2.82 -4.14
C PRO A 35 -0.47 -2.53 -3.43
N SER A 36 -0.52 -1.46 -2.65
CA SER A 36 -1.78 -0.98 -2.07
C SER A 36 -2.75 -0.63 -3.20
N THR A 37 -3.99 -1.09 -3.07
CA THR A 37 -5.08 -0.70 -3.96
C THR A 37 -5.59 0.69 -3.59
N ALA A 38 -6.11 1.44 -4.56
CA ALA A 38 -6.92 2.63 -4.26
C ALA A 38 -8.22 2.16 -3.59
N GLY A 39 -8.30 2.37 -2.27
CA GLY A 39 -9.40 1.89 -1.44
C GLY A 39 -9.38 0.38 -1.16
N LEU A 40 -10.44 -0.08 -0.49
CA LEU A 40 -10.63 -1.48 -0.02
C LEU A 40 -11.52 -2.30 -0.97
N GLY A 41 -11.79 -1.77 -2.15
CA GLY A 41 -12.70 -2.30 -3.17
C GLY A 41 -13.19 -1.17 -4.08
N TYR A 42 -13.63 -1.50 -5.30
CA TYR A 42 -14.13 -0.50 -6.23
C TYR A 42 -15.34 0.24 -5.65
N GLY A 43 -15.26 1.57 -5.54
CA GLY A 43 -16.37 2.44 -5.10
C GLY A 43 -16.73 2.37 -3.61
N SER A 44 -15.97 1.65 -2.78
CA SER A 44 -16.25 1.53 -1.35
C SER A 44 -15.54 2.63 -0.55
N TRP A 45 -16.19 3.80 -0.47
CA TRP A 45 -15.75 4.92 0.38
C TRP A 45 -16.15 4.74 1.85
N GLU A 46 -17.43 4.40 2.06
CA GLU A 46 -17.98 4.15 3.37
C GLU A 46 -17.71 2.69 3.79
N ILE A 47 -17.30 2.51 5.03
CA ILE A 47 -16.99 1.20 5.61
C ILE A 47 -17.91 0.99 6.80
N ASP A 48 -18.51 -0.20 6.92
CA ASP A 48 -19.27 -0.57 8.13
C ASP A 48 -18.30 -0.65 9.32
N PRO A 49 -18.52 0.11 10.41
CA PRO A 49 -17.67 0.03 11.60
C PRO A 49 -17.54 -1.39 12.18
N LYS A 50 -18.50 -2.29 11.93
CA LYS A 50 -18.43 -3.71 12.33
C LYS A 50 -17.32 -4.48 11.63
N ASP A 51 -16.91 -4.05 10.43
CA ASP A 51 -15.79 -4.62 9.71
C ASP A 51 -14.45 -4.16 10.31
N LEU A 52 -14.42 -3.19 11.23
CA LEU A 52 -13.20 -2.69 11.86
C LEU A 52 -12.99 -3.32 13.24
N THR A 53 -11.83 -3.94 13.41
CA THR A 53 -11.32 -4.39 14.72
C THR A 53 -10.24 -3.43 15.19
N PHE A 54 -10.47 -2.73 16.29
CA PHE A 54 -9.48 -1.86 16.92
C PHE A 54 -8.53 -2.69 17.79
N LEU A 55 -7.23 -2.63 17.53
CA LEU A 55 -6.25 -3.48 18.22
C LEU A 55 -5.37 -2.69 19.18
N LYS A 56 -4.67 -1.66 18.70
CA LYS A 56 -3.66 -0.94 19.49
C LYS A 56 -3.68 0.54 19.17
N GLU A 57 -3.51 1.40 20.18
CA GLU A 57 -3.23 2.81 19.92
C GLU A 57 -1.81 2.99 19.38
N LEU A 58 -1.71 3.70 18.25
CA LEU A 58 -0.43 4.05 17.63
C LEU A 58 0.07 5.41 18.08
N GLY A 59 -0.83 6.32 18.42
CA GLY A 59 -0.50 7.62 18.99
C GLY A 59 -1.63 8.63 18.88
N THR A 60 -1.34 9.85 19.29
CA THR A 60 -2.28 10.97 19.34
C THR A 60 -1.69 12.18 18.61
N GLY A 61 -2.50 12.85 17.79
CA GLY A 61 -2.11 14.07 17.09
C GLY A 61 -3.12 15.20 17.28
N GLN A 62 -2.89 16.32 16.59
CA GLN A 62 -3.73 17.52 16.67
C GLN A 62 -5.23 17.24 16.43
N PHE A 63 -5.53 16.32 15.52
CA PHE A 63 -6.90 16.02 15.07
C PHE A 63 -7.54 14.84 15.80
N GLY A 64 -6.84 14.19 16.74
CA GLY A 64 -7.38 13.06 17.49
C GLY A 64 -6.40 11.88 17.58
N VAL A 65 -6.95 10.68 17.80
CA VAL A 65 -6.18 9.48 18.12
C VAL A 65 -6.09 8.55 16.92
N VAL A 66 -4.92 7.96 16.69
CA VAL A 66 -4.68 6.97 15.65
C VAL A 66 -4.54 5.59 16.28
N LYS A 67 -5.31 4.63 15.79
CA LYS A 67 -5.27 3.23 16.20
C LYS A 67 -4.87 2.32 15.05
N TYR A 68 -4.08 1.31 15.34
CA TYR A 68 -3.88 0.14 14.50
C TYR A 68 -5.07 -0.80 14.68
N GLY A 69 -5.54 -1.35 13.57
CA GLY A 69 -6.63 -2.30 13.55
C GLY A 69 -6.58 -3.22 12.34
N LYS A 70 -7.63 -4.03 12.22
CA LYS A 70 -7.86 -4.90 11.07
C LYS A 70 -9.20 -4.58 10.44
N TRP A 71 -9.23 -4.49 9.11
CA TRP A 71 -10.45 -4.49 8.32
C TRP A 71 -10.80 -5.92 7.90
N ARG A 72 -12.04 -6.33 8.17
CA ARG A 72 -12.59 -7.69 7.97
C ARG A 72 -11.73 -8.79 8.60
N GLY A 73 -11.02 -8.47 9.67
CA GLY A 73 -10.08 -9.38 10.35
C GLY A 73 -8.86 -9.79 9.52
N GLN A 74 -8.67 -9.26 8.31
CA GLN A 74 -7.61 -9.69 7.40
C GLN A 74 -6.58 -8.59 7.18
N TYR A 75 -7.02 -7.43 6.72
CA TYR A 75 -6.15 -6.36 6.24
C TYR A 75 -5.77 -5.42 7.36
N ASP A 76 -4.48 -5.20 7.54
CA ASP A 76 -3.97 -4.25 8.52
C ASP A 76 -4.26 -2.82 8.07
N VAL A 77 -4.87 -2.03 8.96
CA VAL A 77 -5.29 -0.64 8.70
C VAL A 77 -4.92 0.28 9.85
N ALA A 78 -4.68 1.55 9.52
CA ALA A 78 -4.61 2.63 10.50
C ALA A 78 -5.95 3.38 10.51
N ILE A 79 -6.54 3.54 11.70
CA ILE A 79 -7.84 4.16 11.92
C ILE A 79 -7.60 5.46 12.69
N LYS A 80 -7.74 6.59 12.01
CA LYS A 80 -7.62 7.93 12.60
C LYS A 80 -9.00 8.42 13.03
N MET A 81 -9.22 8.53 14.34
CA MET A 81 -10.44 9.07 14.92
C MET A 81 -10.31 10.60 14.98
N ILE A 82 -11.24 11.31 14.35
CA ILE A 82 -11.25 12.77 14.28
C ILE A 82 -12.01 13.32 15.50
N LYS A 83 -11.42 14.30 16.19
CA LYS A 83 -12.05 14.98 17.32
C LYS A 83 -13.13 15.93 16.81
N GLU A 84 -14.30 15.87 17.44
CA GLU A 84 -15.41 16.78 17.13
C GLU A 84 -14.99 18.26 17.27
N GLY A 85 -15.40 19.09 16.30
CA GLY A 85 -15.04 20.51 16.23
C GLY A 85 -13.63 20.82 15.76
N SER A 86 -12.83 19.82 15.36
CA SER A 86 -11.48 20.06 14.81
C SER A 86 -11.47 20.47 13.34
N MET A 87 -12.54 20.15 12.59
CA MET A 87 -12.77 20.60 11.22
C MET A 87 -14.26 20.50 10.84
N SER A 88 -14.64 21.13 9.73
CA SER A 88 -15.95 20.90 9.09
C SER A 88 -16.00 19.49 8.51
N GLU A 89 -17.03 18.72 8.88
CA GLU A 89 -17.21 17.34 8.39
C GLU A 89 -17.46 17.31 6.88
N ASP A 90 -18.24 18.26 6.37
CA ASP A 90 -18.58 18.33 4.94
C ASP A 90 -17.33 18.62 4.10
N GLU A 91 -16.53 19.62 4.48
CA GLU A 91 -15.28 19.95 3.77
C GLU A 91 -14.28 18.80 3.86
N PHE A 92 -14.21 18.12 5.02
CA PHE A 92 -13.35 16.94 5.17
C PHE A 92 -13.72 15.83 4.20
N ILE A 93 -15.01 15.50 4.10
CA ILE A 93 -15.50 14.41 3.25
C ILE A 93 -15.29 14.74 1.77
N GLU A 94 -15.48 15.99 1.36
CA GLU A 94 -15.25 16.42 -0.02
C GLU A 94 -13.78 16.31 -0.42
N GLU A 95 -12.86 16.83 0.40
CA GLU A 95 -11.42 16.74 0.13
C GLU A 95 -10.94 15.28 0.13
N ALA A 96 -11.45 14.47 1.05
CA ALA A 96 -11.00 13.10 1.18
C ALA A 96 -11.49 12.20 0.02
N LYS A 97 -12.57 12.57 -0.68
CA LYS A 97 -12.98 11.95 -1.96
C LYS A 97 -12.00 12.22 -3.10
N VAL A 98 -11.28 13.36 -3.08
CA VAL A 98 -10.27 13.70 -4.09
C VAL A 98 -8.94 12.99 -3.83
N MET A 99 -8.64 12.67 -2.57
CA MET A 99 -7.39 12.00 -2.17
C MET A 99 -7.36 10.49 -2.47
N MET A 100 -8.51 9.87 -2.73
CA MET A 100 -8.62 8.45 -3.12
C MET A 100 -8.43 8.22 -4.61
#